data_AF-A0A9P4GMY1-F1
#
_entry.id   AF-A0A9P4GMY1-F1
#
_cell.length_a   1.000
_cell.length_b   1.000
_cell.length_c   1.000
_cell.angle_alpha   90.00
_cell.angle_beta   90.00
_cell.angle_gamma   90.00
#
_symmetry.space_group_name_H-M   'P 1'
#
loop_
_entity.id
_entity.type
_entity.pdbx_description
1 polymer ?
#
loop_
_entity_poly.entity_id
_entity_poly.type
_entity_poly.pdbx_seq_one_letter_code
_entity_poly.pdbx_strand_id
1 'polypeptide(L)'
;MNFAAALTRPEVDALSDPDRTYSDAANALEHIPASADEHPGDTVFEKSLRIKNTLDEYEENARKEPSWNVLAVLTNSEYRLWCLNAETPMRHNPFLTHWVEASQRLDKESAEGKLNTNTFSTPNGGITTADILEVRVEWIKRLLPNKDVKEFLHSTPRELHDAFVKRGLKKAFNIQTYIQMLEEEGIYDKTPEPKVATWTRMQEHPRDNASKQWKSDMLQKLKEQPDTAVQELTHLPLELSYLDFLTTLLTDRTLQSLSIDPAPVITTYIQHSLRLAEQMAGPPTDATVDGHTDGPLDRSSIWEYGKEAQSRAVRLLLLFIKSLIRKELLGTEVLYFEIQEICVRYVWIKEVRDFRSWVEEGIGEEHVRES
;
A
#
# COMPACT_ATOMS: atom_id res chain seq x y z
N MET A 1 0.94 -20.70 -4.10
CA MET A 1 -0.10 -19.66 -4.10
C MET A 1 0.15 -18.74 -5.30
N ASN A 2 -0.74 -18.76 -6.29
CA ASN A 2 -0.67 -17.86 -7.44
C ASN A 2 -1.46 -16.58 -7.13
N PHE A 3 -0.76 -15.48 -6.82
CA PHE A 3 -1.40 -14.22 -6.44
C PHE A 3 -2.12 -13.52 -7.58
N ALA A 4 -1.87 -13.91 -8.83
CA ALA A 4 -2.50 -13.35 -10.03
C ALA A 4 -3.65 -14.24 -10.55
N ALA A 5 -3.99 -15.34 -9.87
CA ALA A 5 -5.09 -16.20 -10.30
C ALA A 5 -6.43 -15.46 -10.24
N ALA A 6 -7.23 -15.58 -11.29
CA ALA A 6 -8.61 -15.10 -11.36
C ALA A 6 -9.58 -16.28 -11.30
N LEU A 7 -10.89 -16.00 -11.26
CA LEU A 7 -11.92 -17.01 -11.51
C LEU A 7 -11.81 -17.57 -12.93
N THR A 8 -12.02 -18.87 -13.05
CA THR A 8 -12.13 -19.60 -14.31
C THR A 8 -13.41 -19.21 -15.05
N ARG A 9 -13.47 -19.52 -16.34
CA ARG A 9 -14.65 -19.21 -17.16
C ARG A 9 -15.96 -19.80 -16.61
N PRO A 10 -16.04 -21.08 -16.17
CA PRO A 10 -17.27 -21.61 -15.57
C PRO A 10 -17.72 -20.86 -14.31
N GLU A 11 -16.76 -20.42 -13.49
CA GLU A 11 -17.03 -19.64 -12.28
C GLU A 11 -17.57 -18.25 -12.62
N VAL A 12 -16.96 -17.58 -13.59
CA VAL A 12 -17.44 -16.30 -14.12
C VAL A 12 -18.84 -16.46 -14.71
N ASP A 13 -19.08 -17.51 -15.50
CA ASP A 13 -20.38 -17.80 -16.11
C ASP A 13 -21.47 -17.96 -15.03
N ALA A 14 -21.15 -18.59 -13.89
CA ALA A 14 -22.07 -18.74 -12.75
C ALA A 14 -22.43 -17.41 -12.06
N LEU A 15 -21.55 -16.41 -12.13
CA LEU A 15 -21.78 -15.07 -11.57
C LEU A 15 -22.35 -14.07 -12.59
N SER A 16 -22.36 -14.42 -13.88
CA SER A 16 -22.67 -13.50 -14.98
C SER A 16 -24.16 -13.28 -15.26
N ASP A 17 -25.03 -14.07 -14.64
CA ASP A 17 -26.49 -14.03 -14.88
C ASP A 17 -27.15 -12.86 -14.12
N PRO A 18 -27.61 -11.80 -14.81
CA PRO A 18 -28.16 -10.61 -14.15
C PRO A 18 -29.56 -10.80 -13.58
N ASP A 19 -30.20 -11.93 -13.89
CA ASP A 19 -31.54 -12.31 -13.45
C ASP A 19 -31.49 -13.35 -12.32
N ARG A 20 -30.30 -13.76 -11.91
CA ARG A 20 -30.07 -14.65 -10.76
C ARG A 20 -29.96 -13.86 -9.46
N THR A 21 -30.50 -14.41 -8.39
CA THR A 21 -30.37 -13.82 -7.05
C THR A 21 -28.93 -13.96 -6.54
N TYR A 22 -28.51 -13.08 -5.64
CA TYR A 22 -27.17 -13.14 -5.02
C TYR A 22 -26.91 -14.47 -4.31
N SER A 23 -27.91 -14.97 -3.59
CA SER A 23 -27.85 -16.28 -2.91
C SER A 23 -27.66 -17.42 -3.92
N ASP A 24 -28.44 -17.44 -5.00
CA ASP A 24 -28.36 -18.50 -6.01
C ASP A 24 -27.06 -18.43 -6.81
N ALA A 25 -26.55 -17.23 -7.11
CA ALA A 25 -25.24 -17.06 -7.77
C ALA A 25 -24.09 -17.55 -6.89
N ALA A 26 -24.12 -17.21 -5.59
CA ALA A 26 -23.12 -17.69 -4.63
C ALA A 26 -23.18 -19.22 -4.48
N ASN A 27 -24.37 -19.81 -4.39
CA ASN A 27 -24.55 -21.26 -4.33
C ASN A 27 -24.07 -21.93 -5.63
N ALA A 28 -24.40 -21.37 -6.79
CA ALA A 28 -23.96 -21.90 -8.08
C ALA A 28 -22.42 -21.95 -8.17
N LEU A 29 -21.74 -20.89 -7.73
CA LEU A 29 -20.28 -20.84 -7.69
C LEU A 29 -19.69 -21.93 -6.78
N GLU A 30 -20.29 -22.20 -5.62
CA GLU A 30 -19.82 -23.24 -4.69
C GLU A 30 -19.98 -24.68 -5.22
N HIS A 31 -20.95 -24.91 -6.11
CA HIS A 31 -21.24 -26.23 -6.66
C HIS A 31 -20.49 -26.52 -7.96
N ILE A 32 -19.68 -25.58 -8.45
CA ILE A 32 -18.80 -25.86 -9.58
C ILE A 32 -17.76 -26.88 -9.10
N PRO A 33 -17.72 -28.07 -9.71
CA PRO A 33 -16.76 -29.07 -9.30
C PRO A 33 -15.37 -28.47 -9.46
N ALA A 34 -14.58 -28.62 -8.41
CA ALA A 34 -13.19 -28.23 -8.38
C ALA A 34 -12.55 -28.63 -9.71
N SER A 35 -12.20 -27.62 -10.52
CA SER A 35 -11.61 -27.89 -11.83
C SER A 35 -10.39 -28.81 -11.63
N ALA A 36 -9.98 -29.57 -12.64
CA ALA A 36 -8.84 -30.48 -12.48
C ALA A 36 -7.53 -29.78 -12.04
N ASP A 37 -7.49 -28.44 -12.12
CA ASP A 37 -6.40 -27.58 -11.62
C ASP A 37 -6.60 -27.06 -10.18
N GLU A 38 -7.78 -27.21 -9.59
CA GLU A 38 -8.00 -26.85 -8.19
C GLU A 38 -7.21 -27.78 -7.28
N HIS A 39 -6.30 -27.16 -6.54
CA HIS A 39 -5.52 -27.88 -5.56
C HIS A 39 -6.47 -28.24 -4.41
N PRO A 40 -6.57 -29.53 -4.04
CA PRO A 40 -7.35 -29.91 -2.86
C PRO A 40 -6.70 -29.24 -1.64
N GLY A 41 -7.23 -28.08 -1.24
CA GLY A 41 -6.62 -27.22 -0.24
C GLY A 41 -6.81 -25.71 -0.40
N ASP A 42 -7.47 -25.20 -1.45
CA ASP A 42 -7.70 -23.76 -1.63
C ASP A 42 -8.27 -23.11 -0.37
N THR A 43 -7.47 -22.26 0.25
CA THR A 43 -7.81 -21.54 1.47
C THR A 43 -8.89 -20.49 1.21
N VAL A 44 -9.62 -20.07 2.24
CA VAL A 44 -10.60 -18.95 2.14
C VAL A 44 -9.94 -17.69 1.57
N PHE A 45 -8.67 -17.46 1.93
CA PHE A 45 -7.88 -16.36 1.42
C PHE A 45 -7.61 -16.47 -0.09
N GLU A 46 -7.20 -17.63 -0.59
CA GLU A 46 -6.95 -17.84 -2.04
C GLU A 46 -8.22 -17.65 -2.86
N LYS A 47 -9.36 -18.17 -2.38
CA LYS A 47 -10.66 -17.97 -3.04
C LYS A 47 -11.03 -16.48 -3.08
N SER A 48 -10.83 -15.78 -1.97
CA SER A 48 -11.11 -14.34 -1.88
C SER A 48 -10.20 -13.53 -2.81
N LEU A 49 -8.92 -13.91 -2.93
CA LEU A 49 -7.98 -13.26 -3.83
C LEU A 49 -8.34 -13.48 -5.31
N ARG A 50 -8.75 -14.69 -5.69
CA ARG A 50 -9.24 -14.98 -7.05
C ARG A 50 -10.45 -14.13 -7.42
N ILE A 51 -11.41 -14.01 -6.51
CA ILE A 51 -12.60 -13.16 -6.69
C ILE A 51 -12.19 -11.69 -6.83
N LYS A 52 -11.27 -11.20 -5.98
CA LYS A 52 -10.76 -9.83 -6.04
C LYS A 52 -10.07 -9.54 -7.38
N ASN A 53 -9.23 -10.45 -7.86
CA ASN A 53 -8.56 -10.28 -9.15
C ASN A 53 -9.57 -10.24 -10.31
N THR A 54 -10.62 -11.07 -10.27
CA THR A 54 -11.72 -10.99 -11.25
C THR A 54 -12.50 -9.69 -11.15
N LEU A 55 -12.72 -9.16 -9.94
CA LEU A 55 -13.34 -7.84 -9.75
C LEU A 55 -12.55 -6.73 -10.45
N ASP A 56 -11.23 -6.72 -10.30
CA ASP A 56 -10.37 -5.73 -10.93
C ASP A 56 -10.42 -5.82 -12.47
N GLU A 57 -10.39 -7.02 -13.03
CA GLU A 57 -10.50 -7.25 -14.48
C GLU A 57 -11.86 -6.77 -15.02
N TYR A 58 -12.95 -7.13 -14.35
CA TYR A 58 -14.29 -6.78 -14.78
C TYR A 58 -14.62 -5.30 -14.60
N GLU A 59 -13.93 -4.62 -13.69
CA GLU A 59 -14.00 -3.17 -13.57
C GLU A 59 -13.43 -2.47 -14.80
N GLU A 60 -12.28 -2.91 -15.31
CA GLU A 60 -11.75 -2.38 -16.58
C GLU A 60 -12.67 -2.70 -17.75
N ASN A 61 -13.28 -3.89 -17.77
CA ASN A 61 -14.25 -4.27 -18.79
C ASN A 61 -15.51 -3.39 -18.74
N ALA A 62 -16.00 -3.01 -17.55
CA ALA A 62 -17.15 -2.11 -17.40
C ALA A 62 -16.93 -0.74 -18.07
N ARG A 63 -15.68 -0.27 -18.14
CA ARG A 63 -15.33 0.97 -18.83
C ARG A 63 -15.28 0.83 -20.35
N LYS A 64 -14.89 -0.35 -20.85
CA LYS A 64 -14.72 -0.62 -22.29
C LYS A 64 -16.02 -1.08 -22.95
N GLU A 65 -16.72 -2.00 -22.30
CA GLU A 65 -17.91 -2.69 -22.81
C GLU A 65 -18.93 -2.89 -21.67
N PRO A 66 -19.63 -1.82 -21.25
CA PRO A 66 -20.64 -1.93 -20.20
C PRO A 66 -21.76 -2.89 -20.64
N SER A 67 -22.07 -3.87 -19.80
CA SER A 67 -23.13 -4.85 -20.05
C SER A 67 -23.76 -5.34 -18.75
N TRP A 68 -24.94 -5.93 -18.85
CA TRP A 68 -25.64 -6.52 -17.71
C TRP A 68 -24.85 -7.66 -17.07
N ASN A 69 -24.14 -8.44 -17.88
CA ASN A 69 -23.30 -9.53 -17.40
C ASN A 69 -22.12 -8.99 -16.59
N VAL A 70 -21.51 -7.88 -17.02
CA VAL A 70 -20.43 -7.22 -16.27
C VAL A 70 -20.95 -6.70 -14.93
N LEU A 71 -22.13 -6.08 -14.88
CA LEU A 71 -22.74 -5.67 -13.61
C LEU A 71 -22.98 -6.87 -12.68
N ALA A 72 -23.50 -7.97 -13.23
CA ALA A 72 -23.78 -9.19 -12.48
C ALA A 72 -22.49 -9.76 -11.87
N VAL A 73 -21.44 -9.92 -12.67
CA VAL A 73 -20.13 -10.41 -12.19
C VAL A 73 -19.60 -9.50 -11.08
N LEU A 74 -19.61 -8.17 -11.27
CA LEU A 74 -19.12 -7.23 -10.25
C LEU A 74 -19.91 -7.35 -8.94
N THR A 75 -21.23 -7.23 -8.98
CA THR A 75 -22.04 -7.21 -7.75
C THR A 75 -22.09 -8.57 -7.04
N ASN A 76 -22.16 -9.68 -7.80
CA ASN A 76 -22.09 -11.03 -7.24
C ASN A 76 -20.72 -11.34 -6.64
N SER A 77 -19.64 -10.87 -7.26
CA SER A 77 -18.28 -11.03 -6.72
C SER A 77 -18.07 -10.24 -5.43
N GLU A 78 -18.55 -9.00 -5.34
CA GLU A 78 -18.49 -8.22 -4.08
C GLU A 78 -19.27 -8.94 -2.96
N TYR A 79 -20.46 -9.45 -3.27
CA TYR A 79 -21.25 -10.23 -2.32
C TYR A 79 -20.52 -11.51 -1.88
N ARG A 80 -19.92 -12.25 -2.82
CA ARG A 80 -19.20 -13.48 -2.50
C ARG A 80 -17.96 -13.21 -1.66
N LEU A 81 -17.20 -12.17 -2.00
CA LEU A 81 -16.03 -11.73 -1.24
C LEU A 81 -16.41 -11.40 0.20
N TRP A 82 -17.55 -10.73 0.38
CA TRP A 82 -18.13 -10.46 1.68
C TRP A 82 -18.52 -11.75 2.43
N CYS A 83 -19.22 -12.69 1.79
CA CYS A 83 -19.62 -13.96 2.40
C CYS A 83 -18.42 -14.77 2.93
N LEU A 84 -17.35 -14.88 2.14
CA LEU A 84 -16.14 -15.62 2.53
C LEU A 84 -15.48 -15.05 3.79
N ASN A 85 -15.71 -13.78 4.10
CA ASN A 85 -15.11 -13.07 5.22
C ASN A 85 -16.14 -12.57 6.24
N ALA A 86 -17.37 -13.11 6.21
CA ALA A 86 -18.48 -12.62 7.04
C ALA A 86 -18.29 -12.93 8.53
N GLU A 87 -17.54 -13.98 8.86
CA GLU A 87 -17.19 -14.34 10.25
C GLU A 87 -16.05 -13.49 10.81
N THR A 88 -15.27 -12.84 9.94
CA THR A 88 -14.17 -11.96 10.34
C THR A 88 -14.74 -10.60 10.76
N PRO A 89 -14.45 -10.10 11.98
CA PRO A 89 -14.84 -8.74 12.36
C PRO A 89 -14.38 -7.73 11.31
N MET A 90 -15.25 -6.78 10.93
CA MET A 90 -14.98 -5.86 9.81
C MET A 90 -13.63 -5.14 9.94
N ARG A 91 -13.24 -4.76 11.16
CA ARG A 91 -11.93 -4.15 11.47
C ARG A 91 -10.74 -4.98 11.01
N HIS A 92 -10.84 -6.31 11.05
CA HIS A 92 -9.77 -7.24 10.66
C HIS A 92 -10.03 -7.91 9.31
N ASN A 93 -11.03 -7.43 8.55
CA ASN A 93 -11.34 -8.00 7.25
C ASN A 93 -10.23 -7.61 6.24
N PRO A 94 -9.54 -8.59 5.62
CA PRO A 94 -8.42 -8.31 4.71
C PRO A 94 -8.83 -7.53 3.45
N PHE A 95 -10.13 -7.46 3.13
CA PHE A 95 -10.66 -6.74 1.98
C PHE A 95 -11.35 -5.43 2.35
N LEU A 96 -11.25 -4.97 3.61
CA LEU A 96 -11.77 -3.66 4.01
C LEU A 96 -11.15 -2.53 3.19
N THR A 97 -9.83 -2.57 2.98
CA THR A 97 -9.11 -1.59 2.15
C THR A 97 -9.71 -1.49 0.75
N HIS A 98 -9.94 -2.64 0.10
CA HIS A 98 -10.56 -2.70 -1.23
C HIS A 98 -11.92 -2.00 -1.27
N TRP A 99 -12.83 -2.31 -0.33
CA TRP A 99 -14.16 -1.69 -0.31
C TRP A 99 -14.12 -0.18 -0.03
N VAL A 100 -13.20 0.27 0.83
CA VAL A 100 -13.02 1.70 1.10
C VAL A 100 -12.50 2.44 -0.13
N GLU A 101 -11.43 1.93 -0.75
CA GLU A 101 -10.83 2.52 -1.96
C GLU A 101 -11.83 2.52 -3.13
N ALA A 102 -12.51 1.41 -3.36
CA ALA A 102 -13.54 1.29 -4.39
C ALA A 102 -14.66 2.31 -4.14
N SER A 103 -15.15 2.44 -2.91
CA SER A 103 -16.21 3.41 -2.60
C SER A 103 -15.81 4.85 -2.89
N GLN A 104 -14.63 5.26 -2.42
CA GLN A 104 -14.12 6.63 -2.62
C GLN A 104 -13.89 6.93 -4.11
N ARG A 105 -13.28 5.99 -4.83
CA ARG A 105 -12.98 6.13 -6.27
C ARG A 105 -14.26 6.16 -7.10
N LEU A 106 -15.20 5.26 -6.87
CA LEU A 106 -16.47 5.19 -7.60
C LEU A 106 -17.36 6.41 -7.32
N ASP A 107 -17.39 6.91 -6.08
CA ASP A 107 -18.11 8.15 -5.75
C ASP A 107 -17.52 9.36 -6.50
N LYS A 108 -16.18 9.43 -6.60
CA LYS A 108 -15.48 10.47 -7.37
C LYS A 108 -15.78 10.36 -8.87
N GLU A 109 -15.64 9.17 -9.46
CA GLU A 109 -15.94 8.93 -10.87
C GLU A 109 -17.42 9.21 -11.20
N SER A 110 -18.35 8.86 -10.30
CA SER A 110 -19.78 9.16 -10.47
C SER A 110 -20.07 10.66 -10.40
N ALA A 111 -19.37 11.41 -9.54
CA ALA A 111 -19.50 12.86 -9.44
C ALA A 111 -18.95 13.56 -10.70
N GLU A 112 -17.80 13.10 -11.23
CA GLU A 112 -17.17 13.64 -12.44
C GLU A 112 -17.97 13.27 -13.70
N GLY A 113 -18.49 12.05 -13.79
CA GLY A 113 -19.28 11.57 -14.94
C GLY A 113 -20.56 12.39 -15.14
N LYS A 114 -21.23 12.78 -14.04
CA LYS A 114 -22.43 13.64 -14.09
C LYS A 114 -22.19 15.01 -14.70
N LEU A 115 -20.95 15.51 -14.68
CA LEU A 115 -20.60 16.81 -15.26
C LEU A 115 -20.38 16.72 -16.78
N ASN A 116 -20.07 15.54 -17.32
CA ASN A 116 -19.64 15.36 -18.71
C ASN A 116 -20.66 14.64 -19.60
N THR A 117 -21.70 14.01 -19.05
CA THR A 117 -22.67 13.25 -19.85
C THR A 117 -23.84 14.12 -20.32
N ASN A 118 -23.69 14.75 -21.50
CA ASN A 118 -24.82 14.94 -22.42
C ASN A 118 -25.24 13.54 -22.91
N THR A 119 -26.16 12.91 -22.19
CA THR A 119 -26.62 11.53 -22.33
C THR A 119 -27.08 11.19 -23.75
N PHE A 120 -26.22 10.52 -24.51
CA PHE A 120 -26.66 9.59 -25.55
C PHE A 120 -27.23 8.37 -24.85
N SER A 121 -28.53 8.40 -24.54
CA SER A 121 -29.27 7.19 -24.17
C SER A 121 -29.08 6.18 -25.29
N THR A 122 -28.49 5.02 -24.99
CA THR A 122 -28.41 3.96 -25.99
C THR A 122 -29.85 3.57 -26.34
N PRO A 123 -30.24 3.58 -27.62
CA PRO A 123 -31.63 3.39 -28.04
C PRO A 123 -32.21 2.01 -27.66
N ASN A 124 -31.38 1.09 -27.17
CA ASN A 124 -31.76 -0.28 -26.83
C ASN A 124 -31.94 -0.54 -25.33
N GLY A 125 -31.96 0.50 -24.47
CA GLY A 125 -32.11 0.28 -23.02
C GLY A 125 -30.93 -0.51 -22.41
N GLY A 126 -29.75 -0.36 -23.00
CA GLY A 126 -28.51 -0.93 -22.47
C GLY A 126 -28.07 -0.20 -21.21
N ILE A 127 -27.39 -0.92 -20.32
CA ILE A 127 -26.79 -0.35 -19.11
C ILE A 127 -25.58 0.52 -19.47
N THR A 128 -25.41 1.66 -18.81
CA THR A 128 -24.25 2.54 -19.02
C THR A 128 -23.12 2.22 -18.04
N THR A 129 -21.89 2.64 -18.34
CA THR A 129 -20.79 2.56 -17.35
C THR A 129 -21.15 3.32 -16.08
N ALA A 130 -21.77 4.51 -16.18
CA ALA A 130 -22.19 5.29 -15.01
C ALA A 130 -23.18 4.52 -14.13
N ASP A 131 -24.14 3.81 -14.74
CA ASP A 131 -25.08 2.95 -14.02
C ASP A 131 -24.34 1.84 -13.27
N ILE A 132 -23.34 1.18 -13.90
CA ILE A 132 -22.56 0.11 -13.27
C ILE A 132 -21.81 0.65 -12.05
N LEU A 133 -21.12 1.79 -12.19
CA LEU A 133 -20.37 2.41 -11.09
C LEU A 133 -21.31 2.80 -9.94
N GLU A 134 -22.47 3.38 -10.26
CA GLU A 134 -23.48 3.78 -9.28
C GLU A 134 -24.07 2.58 -8.54
N VAL A 135 -24.43 1.51 -9.25
CA VAL A 135 -24.94 0.30 -8.60
C VAL A 135 -23.88 -0.34 -7.72
N ARG A 136 -22.64 -0.44 -8.21
CA ARG A 136 -21.55 -1.07 -7.45
C ARG A 136 -21.24 -0.31 -6.16
N VAL A 137 -21.12 1.02 -6.21
CA VAL A 137 -20.82 1.80 -4.99
C VAL A 137 -21.94 1.72 -3.97
N GLU A 138 -23.20 1.81 -4.41
CA GLU A 138 -24.36 1.68 -3.52
C GLU A 138 -24.52 0.26 -2.96
N TRP A 139 -24.01 -0.75 -3.66
CA TRP A 139 -23.94 -2.12 -3.16
C TRP A 139 -22.87 -2.28 -2.08
N ILE A 140 -21.65 -1.79 -2.31
CA ILE A 140 -20.56 -1.82 -1.32
C ILE A 140 -20.97 -1.09 -0.03
N LYS A 141 -21.61 0.08 -0.16
CA LYS A 141 -22.14 0.85 0.99
C LYS A 141 -23.16 0.09 1.83
N ARG A 142 -23.84 -0.92 1.27
CA ARG A 142 -24.78 -1.80 1.98
C ARG A 142 -24.11 -3.04 2.58
N LEU A 143 -23.07 -3.56 1.95
CA LEU A 143 -22.29 -4.68 2.45
C LEU A 143 -21.53 -4.31 3.74
N LEU A 144 -20.89 -3.14 3.76
CA LEU A 144 -20.02 -2.71 4.86
C LEU A 144 -20.71 -2.64 6.24
N PRO A 145 -21.92 -2.09 6.40
CA PRO A 145 -22.59 -2.05 7.71
C PRO A 145 -23.17 -3.40 8.18
N ASN A 146 -23.28 -4.41 7.30
CA ASN A 146 -23.87 -5.74 7.57
C ASN A 146 -25.33 -5.74 8.09
N LYS A 147 -26.02 -4.60 8.14
CA LYS A 147 -27.40 -4.54 8.67
C LYS A 147 -28.45 -4.91 7.62
N ASP A 148 -28.20 -4.52 6.37
CA ASP A 148 -29.23 -4.51 5.32
C ASP A 148 -29.01 -5.62 4.29
N VAL A 149 -27.90 -6.39 4.37
CA VAL A 149 -27.52 -7.38 3.34
C VAL A 149 -28.61 -8.43 3.15
N LYS A 150 -29.27 -8.84 4.25
CA LYS A 150 -30.35 -9.84 4.24
C LYS A 150 -31.55 -9.42 3.38
N GLU A 151 -31.84 -8.13 3.30
CA GLU A 151 -32.98 -7.62 2.52
C GLU A 151 -32.76 -7.78 1.01
N PHE A 152 -31.50 -7.80 0.58
CA PHE A 152 -31.12 -7.85 -0.83
C PHE A 152 -30.63 -9.22 -1.28
N LEU A 153 -30.56 -10.23 -0.40
CA LEU A 153 -30.11 -11.59 -0.78
C LEU A 153 -30.95 -12.23 -1.89
N HIS A 154 -32.23 -11.90 -1.90
CA HIS A 154 -33.19 -12.36 -2.90
C HIS A 154 -33.31 -11.42 -4.10
N SER A 155 -32.57 -10.31 -4.09
CA SER A 155 -32.55 -9.39 -5.21
C SER A 155 -31.61 -9.86 -6.29
N THR A 156 -31.89 -9.44 -7.53
CA THR A 156 -31.01 -9.64 -8.68
C THR A 156 -30.21 -8.36 -8.98
N PRO A 157 -29.10 -8.46 -9.74
CA PRO A 157 -28.39 -7.28 -10.25
C PRO A 157 -29.29 -6.27 -10.98
N ARG A 158 -30.30 -6.73 -11.74
CA ARG A 158 -31.28 -5.82 -12.37
C ARG A 158 -32.15 -5.09 -11.36
N GLU A 159 -32.60 -5.77 -10.32
CA GLU A 159 -33.42 -5.17 -9.27
C GLU A 159 -32.63 -4.14 -8.47
N LEU A 160 -31.33 -4.36 -8.23
CA LEU A 160 -30.44 -3.35 -7.65
C LEU A 160 -30.27 -2.13 -8.57
N HIS A 161 -30.09 -2.34 -9.87
CA HIS A 161 -30.07 -1.25 -10.84
C HIS A 161 -31.35 -0.42 -10.79
N ASP A 162 -32.51 -1.08 -10.84
CA ASP A 162 -33.81 -0.42 -10.75
C ASP A 162 -33.99 0.31 -9.40
N ALA A 163 -33.45 -0.24 -8.32
CA ALA A 163 -33.47 0.41 -7.01
C ALA A 163 -32.62 1.68 -6.97
N PHE A 164 -31.37 1.63 -7.42
CA PHE A 164 -30.40 2.70 -7.19
C PHE A 164 -30.40 3.75 -8.30
N VAL A 165 -30.52 3.33 -9.55
CA VAL A 165 -30.47 4.21 -10.72
C VAL A 165 -31.85 4.77 -11.04
N LYS A 166 -32.87 3.90 -11.18
CA LYS A 166 -34.21 4.36 -11.59
C LYS A 166 -35.01 4.99 -10.44
N ARG A 167 -34.98 4.36 -9.26
CA ARG A 167 -35.73 4.82 -8.07
C ARG A 167 -34.92 5.74 -7.15
N GLY A 168 -33.61 5.82 -7.33
CA GLY A 168 -32.75 6.71 -6.54
C GLY A 168 -32.67 6.32 -5.06
N LEU A 169 -32.81 5.03 -4.71
CA LEU A 169 -32.77 4.54 -3.34
C LEU A 169 -31.35 4.57 -2.75
N LYS A 170 -30.90 5.77 -2.37
CA LYS A 170 -29.59 6.01 -1.75
C LYS A 170 -29.74 6.18 -0.25
N LYS A 171 -28.82 5.57 0.51
CA LYS A 171 -28.76 5.72 1.96
C LYS A 171 -27.53 6.54 2.32
N ALA A 172 -27.67 7.41 3.33
CA ALA A 172 -26.52 8.10 3.89
C ALA A 172 -25.52 7.07 4.42
N PHE A 173 -24.27 7.18 3.98
CA PHE A 173 -23.20 6.25 4.30
C PHE A 173 -21.98 7.03 4.80
N ASN A 174 -21.50 6.68 5.99
CA ASN A 174 -20.33 7.30 6.58
C ASN A 174 -19.09 6.44 6.32
N ILE A 175 -18.37 6.75 5.23
CA ILE A 175 -17.11 6.06 4.91
C ILE A 175 -16.03 6.30 5.98
N GLN A 176 -16.10 7.42 6.71
CA GLN A 176 -15.07 7.79 7.70
C GLN A 176 -14.94 6.74 8.82
N THR A 177 -16.02 6.08 9.18
CA THR A 177 -15.99 5.00 10.18
C THR A 177 -15.08 3.85 9.75
N TYR A 178 -15.04 3.51 8.46
CA TYR A 178 -14.21 2.43 7.92
C TYR A 178 -12.78 2.90 7.65
N ILE A 179 -12.60 4.16 7.24
CA ILE A 179 -11.27 4.79 7.15
C ILE A 179 -10.60 4.78 8.53
N GLN A 180 -11.31 5.17 9.58
CA GLN A 180 -10.79 5.14 10.95
C GLN A 180 -10.37 3.72 11.37
N MET A 181 -11.14 2.68 10.99
CA MET A 181 -10.71 1.30 11.25
C MET A 181 -9.38 0.98 10.57
N LEU A 182 -9.19 1.38 9.31
CA LEU A 182 -7.93 1.18 8.59
C LEU A 182 -6.76 1.98 9.18
N GLU A 183 -7.03 3.21 9.66
CA GLU A 183 -6.03 4.04 10.37
C GLU A 183 -5.62 3.42 11.71
N GLU A 184 -6.58 2.88 12.46
CA GLU A 184 -6.33 2.22 13.76
C GLU A 184 -5.54 0.92 13.60
N GLU A 185 -5.76 0.16 12.52
CA GLU A 185 -4.97 -1.02 12.17
C GLU A 185 -3.61 -0.67 11.52
N GLY A 186 -3.33 0.62 11.30
CA GLY A 186 -2.08 1.09 10.70
C GLY A 186 -1.94 0.77 9.20
N ILE A 187 -3.06 0.53 8.52
CA ILE A 187 -3.13 0.32 7.07
C ILE A 187 -3.16 1.68 6.35
N TYR A 188 -3.92 2.64 6.89
CA TYR A 188 -3.99 4.02 6.39
C TYR A 188 -3.19 4.96 7.28
N ASP A 189 -2.62 6.00 6.66
CA ASP A 189 -2.08 7.14 7.40
C ASP A 189 -3.23 7.87 8.10
N LYS A 190 -3.04 8.27 9.36
CA LYS A 190 -4.05 9.04 10.08
C LYS A 190 -4.31 10.33 9.32
N THR A 191 -5.56 10.53 8.90
CA THR A 191 -6.01 11.80 8.34
C THR A 191 -5.65 12.88 9.35
N PRO A 192 -4.80 13.87 8.99
CA PRO A 192 -4.37 14.87 9.94
C PRO A 192 -5.62 15.54 10.50
N GLU A 193 -5.87 15.35 11.80
CA GLU A 193 -6.98 16.03 12.47
C GLU A 193 -6.89 17.51 12.10
N PRO A 194 -8.02 18.17 11.77
CA PRO A 194 -8.01 19.60 11.46
C PRO A 194 -7.45 20.32 12.68
N LYS A 195 -6.15 20.60 12.63
CA LYS A 195 -5.41 21.27 13.70
C LYS A 195 -6.07 22.62 13.83
N VAL A 196 -6.88 22.78 14.88
CA VAL A 196 -7.30 24.09 15.36
C VAL A 196 -6.01 24.88 15.52
N ALA A 197 -5.84 25.87 14.64
CA ALA A 197 -4.57 26.52 14.37
C ALA A 197 -4.03 27.21 15.62
N THR A 198 -3.24 26.49 16.40
CA THR A 198 -2.33 27.07 17.38
C THR A 198 -0.92 26.81 16.86
N TRP A 199 -0.58 27.53 15.79
CA TRP A 199 0.78 27.62 15.30
C TRP A 199 1.58 28.45 16.31
N THR A 200 2.09 27.79 17.34
CA THR A 200 3.24 28.33 18.07
C THR A 200 4.43 28.18 17.13
N ARG A 201 4.74 29.30 16.47
CA ARG A 201 5.94 29.60 15.68
C ARG A 201 7.18 28.90 16.28
N MET A 202 7.52 27.71 15.79
CA MET A 202 8.84 27.13 16.03
C MET A 202 9.84 28.03 15.31
N GLN A 203 10.65 28.71 16.11
CA GLN A 203 11.76 29.52 15.67
C GLN A 203 12.76 28.64 14.92
N GLU A 204 13.07 29.03 13.69
CA GLU A 204 14.31 28.64 13.01
C GLU A 204 15.50 29.07 13.89
N HIS A 205 16.30 28.11 14.32
CA HIS A 205 17.51 28.29 15.13
C HIS A 205 18.63 27.34 14.63
N PRO A 206 19.90 27.62 14.98
CA PRO A 206 21.07 27.58 14.08
C PRO A 206 21.68 26.17 13.90
N ARG A 207 21.11 25.35 13.01
CA ARG A 207 21.60 23.97 12.75
C ARG A 207 22.72 23.85 11.69
N ASP A 208 22.85 24.82 10.79
CA ASP A 208 23.75 24.67 9.63
C ASP A 208 25.25 24.66 9.98
N ASN A 209 25.67 25.39 11.00
CA ASN A 209 27.08 25.44 11.38
C ASN A 209 27.56 24.15 12.04
N ALA A 210 26.72 23.52 12.88
CA ALA A 210 27.06 22.27 13.54
C ALA A 210 27.22 21.11 12.53
N SER A 211 26.36 21.07 11.52
CA SER A 211 26.43 20.06 10.45
C SER A 211 27.71 20.20 9.62
N LYS A 212 28.09 21.43 9.25
CA LYS A 212 29.33 21.68 8.49
C LYS A 212 30.58 21.30 9.28
N GLN A 213 30.62 21.63 10.58
CA GLN A 213 31.75 21.27 11.43
C GLN A 213 31.88 19.75 11.55
N TRP A 214 30.79 19.05 11.85
CA TRP A 214 30.78 17.60 11.96
C TRP A 214 31.27 16.89 10.68
N LYS A 215 30.86 17.37 9.49
CA LYS A 215 31.35 16.82 8.21
C LYS A 215 32.86 16.97 8.05
N SER A 216 33.41 18.14 8.42
CA SER A 216 34.86 18.38 8.37
C SER A 216 35.61 17.48 9.35
N ASP A 217 35.11 17.36 10.58
CA ASP A 217 35.71 16.51 11.62
C ASP A 217 35.69 15.04 11.18
N MET A 218 34.60 14.56 10.58
CA MET A 218 34.48 13.20 10.06
C MET A 218 35.46 12.94 8.89
N LEU A 219 35.61 13.89 7.97
CA LEU A 219 36.60 13.80 6.89
C LEU A 219 38.04 13.78 7.41
N GLN A 220 38.33 14.51 8.49
CA GLN A 220 39.63 14.46 9.16
C GLN A 220 39.85 13.09 9.85
N LYS A 221 38.84 12.59 10.58
CA LYS A 221 38.89 11.26 11.20
C LYS A 221 39.12 10.15 10.18
N LEU A 222 38.48 10.21 9.01
CA LEU A 222 38.71 9.24 7.93
C LEU A 222 40.18 9.18 7.48
N LYS A 223 40.91 10.31 7.55
CA LYS A 223 42.33 10.37 7.20
C LYS A 223 43.25 9.89 8.31
N GLU A 224 42.92 10.21 9.57
CA GLU A 224 43.78 9.94 10.72
C GLU A 224 43.51 8.58 11.37
N GLN A 225 42.25 8.15 11.40
CA GLN A 225 41.75 6.98 12.12
C GLN A 225 40.61 6.30 11.30
N PRO A 226 40.95 5.68 10.15
CA PRO A 226 39.95 5.18 9.21
C PRO A 226 39.00 4.14 9.82
N ASP A 227 39.51 3.22 10.65
CA ASP A 227 38.69 2.16 11.26
C ASP A 227 37.60 2.73 12.19
N THR A 228 37.98 3.66 13.06
CA THR A 228 37.04 4.35 13.96
C THR A 228 36.02 5.15 13.18
N ALA A 229 36.46 5.87 12.14
CA ALA A 229 35.57 6.65 11.30
C ALA A 229 34.57 5.78 10.53
N VAL A 230 35.00 4.63 10.00
CA VAL A 230 34.10 3.66 9.34
C VAL A 230 33.06 3.13 10.32
N GLN A 231 33.46 2.82 11.56
CA GLN A 231 32.49 2.42 12.60
C GLN A 231 31.47 3.53 12.87
N GLU A 232 31.88 4.79 12.97
CA GLU A 232 30.96 5.91 13.13
C GLU A 232 30.03 6.09 11.91
N LEU A 233 30.55 5.97 10.69
CA LEU A 233 29.77 6.08 9.44
C LEU A 233 28.66 5.03 9.35
N THR A 234 28.94 3.79 9.78
CA THR A 234 27.97 2.69 9.72
C THR A 234 26.82 2.83 10.72
N HIS A 235 26.97 3.66 11.75
CA HIS A 235 25.97 3.87 12.81
C HIS A 235 25.31 5.25 12.74
N LEU A 236 25.47 5.97 11.62
CA LEU A 236 24.84 7.29 11.48
C LEU A 236 23.31 7.19 11.55
N PRO A 237 22.64 8.21 12.12
CA PRO A 237 21.18 8.30 12.08
C PRO A 237 20.65 8.31 10.65
N LEU A 238 19.44 7.82 10.47
CA LEU A 238 18.75 7.83 9.18
C LEU A 238 18.10 9.20 8.90
N GLU A 239 18.95 10.19 8.64
CA GLU A 239 18.54 11.56 8.30
C GLU A 239 19.12 12.01 6.96
N LEU A 240 18.43 12.90 6.25
CA LEU A 240 18.82 13.39 4.92
C LEU A 240 20.25 13.96 4.89
N SER A 241 20.67 14.69 5.93
CA SER A 241 21.99 15.30 6.02
C SER A 241 23.15 14.28 6.01
N TYR A 242 22.93 13.11 6.63
CA TYR A 242 23.89 12.01 6.70
C TYR A 242 23.86 11.17 5.42
N LEU A 243 22.67 10.93 4.86
CA LEU A 243 22.51 10.24 3.57
C LEU A 243 23.17 11.03 2.42
N ASP A 244 23.01 12.35 2.41
CA ASP A 244 23.69 13.24 1.46
C ASP A 244 25.21 13.15 1.63
N PHE A 245 25.69 13.14 2.87
CA PHE A 245 27.13 13.03 3.15
C PHE A 245 27.71 11.68 2.68
N LEU A 246 27.05 10.55 2.96
CA LEU A 246 27.44 9.24 2.46
C LEU A 246 27.44 9.21 0.93
N THR A 247 26.41 9.78 0.31
CA THR A 247 26.34 9.88 -1.16
C THR A 247 27.51 10.71 -1.72
N THR A 248 27.88 11.82 -1.07
CA THR A 248 29.04 12.65 -1.44
C THR A 248 30.34 11.87 -1.31
N LEU A 249 30.55 11.14 -0.20
CA LEU A 249 31.76 10.32 0.00
C LEU A 249 31.97 9.30 -1.13
N LEU A 250 30.88 8.67 -1.59
CA LEU A 250 30.89 7.71 -2.70
C LEU A 250 31.11 8.39 -4.05
N THR A 251 30.37 9.47 -4.32
CA THR A 251 30.46 10.23 -5.57
C THR A 251 31.86 10.77 -5.79
N ASP A 252 32.47 11.36 -4.76
CA ASP A 252 33.81 11.93 -4.80
C ASP A 252 34.91 10.87 -4.71
N ARG A 253 34.55 9.58 -4.60
CA ARG A 253 35.45 8.45 -4.38
C ARG A 253 36.39 8.63 -3.19
N THR A 254 35.93 9.33 -2.15
CA THR A 254 36.74 9.69 -0.99
C THR A 254 37.17 8.43 -0.23
N LEU A 255 36.26 7.48 -0.03
CA LEU A 255 36.58 6.20 0.65
C LEU A 255 37.64 5.41 -0.12
N GLN A 256 37.48 5.27 -1.44
CA GLN A 256 38.46 4.57 -2.28
C GLN A 256 39.83 5.27 -2.26
N SER A 257 39.86 6.61 -2.26
CA SER A 257 41.12 7.38 -2.16
C SER A 257 41.90 7.12 -0.87
N LEU A 258 41.19 6.71 0.19
CA LEU A 258 41.74 6.35 1.49
C LEU A 258 41.94 4.83 1.64
N SER A 259 41.85 4.08 0.54
CA SER A 259 41.96 2.60 0.52
C SER A 259 40.88 1.89 1.35
N ILE A 260 39.70 2.49 1.49
CA ILE A 260 38.53 1.91 2.14
C ILE A 260 37.56 1.40 1.06
N ASP A 261 37.16 0.13 1.16
CA ASP A 261 36.13 -0.44 0.28
C ASP A 261 34.74 0.12 0.67
N PRO A 262 34.04 0.85 -0.22
CA PRO A 262 32.73 1.42 0.10
C PRO A 262 31.63 0.36 0.29
N ALA A 263 31.71 -0.78 -0.38
CA ALA A 263 30.64 -1.78 -0.36
C ALA A 263 30.28 -2.26 1.06
N PRO A 264 31.23 -2.77 1.87
CA PRO A 264 30.93 -3.22 3.23
C PRO A 264 30.47 -2.08 4.17
N VAL A 265 30.93 -0.84 3.94
CA VAL A 265 30.50 0.32 4.74
C VAL A 265 29.02 0.60 4.51
N ILE A 266 28.60 0.63 3.24
CA ILE A 266 27.23 0.96 2.89
C ILE A 266 26.25 -0.16 3.20
N THR A 267 26.61 -1.43 2.95
CA THR A 267 25.74 -2.56 3.33
C THR A 267 25.57 -2.63 4.85
N THR A 268 26.64 -2.40 5.63
CA THR A 268 26.54 -2.34 7.10
C THR A 268 25.67 -1.18 7.57
N TYR A 269 25.78 0.00 6.94
CA TYR A 269 24.90 1.14 7.23
C TYR A 269 23.42 0.85 6.93
N ILE A 270 23.12 0.22 5.79
CA ILE A 270 21.76 -0.17 5.42
C ILE A 270 21.20 -1.17 6.45
N GLN A 271 21.99 -2.19 6.79
CA GLN A 271 21.62 -3.19 7.79
C GLN A 271 21.36 -2.58 9.16
N HIS A 272 22.22 -1.66 9.61
CA HIS A 272 22.00 -0.91 10.85
C HIS A 272 20.70 -0.09 10.78
N SER A 273 20.47 0.62 9.67
CA SER A 273 19.27 1.44 9.45
C SER A 273 17.98 0.60 9.44
N LEU A 274 18.03 -0.63 8.92
CA LEU A 274 16.90 -1.57 8.96
C LEU A 274 16.56 -1.97 10.40
N ARG A 275 17.57 -2.26 11.22
CA ARG A 275 17.36 -2.56 12.65
C ARG A 275 16.78 -1.37 13.40
N LEU A 276 17.21 -0.15 13.08
CA LEU A 276 16.59 1.06 13.64
C LEU A 276 15.13 1.21 13.22
N ALA A 277 14.82 1.00 11.93
CA ALA A 277 13.46 1.07 11.43
C ALA A 277 12.55 0.00 12.05
N GLU A 278 13.07 -1.18 12.38
CA GLU A 278 12.35 -2.22 13.12
C GLU A 278 11.99 -1.78 14.53
N GLN A 279 12.93 -1.18 15.24
CA GLN A 279 12.72 -0.68 16.60
C GLN A 279 11.68 0.44 16.65
N MET A 280 11.49 1.18 15.55
CA MET A 280 10.42 2.18 15.45
C MET A 280 9.01 1.55 15.39
N ALA A 281 8.84 0.24 15.12
CA ALA A 281 7.52 -0.37 14.97
C ALA A 281 6.67 -0.37 16.25
N GLY A 282 7.31 -0.37 17.41
CA GLY A 282 6.65 -0.38 18.71
C GLY A 282 7.33 0.59 19.68
N PRO A 283 6.63 1.05 20.72
CA PRO A 283 7.29 1.77 21.80
C PRO A 283 8.39 0.88 22.41
N PRO A 284 9.48 1.46 22.93
CA PRO A 284 10.50 0.69 23.61
C PRO A 284 9.81 -0.06 24.73
N THR A 285 9.85 -1.40 24.65
CA THR A 285 9.27 -2.26 25.68
C THR A 285 10.06 -1.97 26.93
N ASP A 286 9.44 -1.40 27.97
CA ASP A 286 10.08 -0.98 29.22
C ASP A 286 11.05 -2.06 29.72
N ALA A 287 12.33 -1.91 29.36
CA ALA A 287 13.41 -2.67 29.92
C ALA A 287 13.67 -2.07 31.29
N THR A 288 12.99 -2.62 32.29
CA THR A 288 13.37 -2.57 33.71
C THR A 288 13.76 -1.19 34.22
N VAL A 289 12.76 -0.49 34.76
CA VAL A 289 12.96 0.55 35.78
C VAL A 289 13.57 -0.11 37.02
N ASP A 290 14.86 -0.41 36.97
CA ASP A 290 15.69 -0.49 38.17
C ASP A 290 16.47 0.82 38.25
N GLY A 291 15.98 1.67 39.15
CA GLY A 291 16.53 3.00 39.36
C GLY A 291 17.97 2.93 39.84
N HIS A 292 18.85 3.64 39.13
CA HIS A 292 19.92 4.48 39.68
C HIS A 292 20.79 4.98 38.54
N THR A 293 20.76 6.28 38.24
CA THR A 293 21.89 7.21 38.47
C THR A 293 21.58 8.58 37.89
N ASP A 294 21.73 9.60 38.74
CA ASP A 294 21.86 11.00 38.35
C ASP A 294 23.02 11.15 37.34
N GLY A 295 22.68 11.52 36.11
CA GLY A 295 23.63 11.91 35.08
C GLY A 295 23.00 12.98 34.19
N PRO A 296 23.61 14.17 34.04
CA PRO A 296 23.22 15.14 33.02
C PRO A 296 23.89 14.74 31.71
N LEU A 297 23.13 14.80 30.59
CA LEU A 297 23.41 14.32 29.22
C LEU A 297 22.61 13.03 28.97
N ASP A 298 21.79 12.89 27.95
CA ASP A 298 21.86 13.47 26.61
C ASP A 298 20.42 13.63 26.11
N ARG A 299 20.20 14.59 25.20
CA ARG A 299 18.90 14.76 24.55
C ARG A 299 18.58 13.48 23.79
N SER A 300 17.84 12.58 24.44
CA SER A 300 17.08 11.54 23.80
C SER A 300 16.27 12.23 22.71
N SER A 301 16.76 12.14 21.47
CA SER A 301 15.99 12.51 20.30
C SER A 301 14.64 11.87 20.50
N ILE A 302 13.58 12.66 20.47
CA ILE A 302 12.23 12.15 20.60
C ILE A 302 12.05 11.26 19.37
N TRP A 303 12.37 9.97 19.52
CA TRP A 303 12.19 9.00 18.48
C TRP A 303 10.69 8.93 18.29
N GLU A 304 10.24 9.35 17.12
CA GLU A 304 8.86 9.09 16.74
C GLU A 304 8.74 7.57 16.63
N TYR A 305 7.88 6.99 17.46
CA TYR A 305 7.57 5.56 17.42
C TYR A 305 6.27 5.34 16.65
N GLY A 306 6.09 4.12 16.16
CA GLY A 306 4.92 3.68 15.43
C GLY A 306 5.20 3.40 13.95
N LYS A 307 4.20 2.80 13.31
CA LYS A 307 4.25 2.38 11.89
C LYS A 307 4.56 3.54 10.94
N GLU A 308 4.14 4.76 11.25
CA GLU A 308 4.42 5.94 10.43
C GLU A 308 5.92 6.30 10.43
N ALA A 309 6.55 6.34 11.61
CA ALA A 309 7.97 6.63 11.72
C ALA A 309 8.80 5.53 11.05
N GLN A 310 8.43 4.26 11.27
CA GLN A 310 8.99 3.12 10.55
C GLN A 310 8.84 3.27 9.02
N SER A 311 7.66 3.63 8.54
CA SER A 311 7.39 3.81 7.10
C SER A 311 8.24 4.95 6.51
N ARG A 312 8.34 6.09 7.21
CA ARG A 312 9.16 7.23 6.80
C ARG A 312 10.64 6.88 6.75
N ALA A 313 11.13 6.15 7.74
CA ALA A 313 12.50 5.63 7.77
C ALA A 313 12.76 4.72 6.55
N VAL A 314 11.88 3.74 6.30
CA VAL A 314 12.02 2.84 5.14
C VAL A 314 11.99 3.62 3.83
N ARG A 315 11.10 4.61 3.66
CA ARG A 315 11.04 5.47 2.47
C ARG A 315 12.35 6.23 2.25
N LEU A 316 12.96 6.80 3.30
CA LEU A 316 14.26 7.46 3.20
C LEU A 316 15.36 6.48 2.78
N LEU A 317 15.36 5.27 3.34
CA LEU A 317 16.31 4.23 2.99
C LEU A 317 16.16 3.77 1.54
N LEU A 318 14.92 3.61 1.05
CA LEU A 318 14.64 3.31 -0.36
C LEU A 318 15.15 4.39 -1.30
N LEU A 319 14.94 5.68 -0.96
CA LEU A 319 15.46 6.80 -1.75
C LEU A 319 16.98 6.77 -1.82
N PHE A 320 17.65 6.48 -0.70
CA PHE A 320 19.09 6.34 -0.65
C PHE A 320 19.57 5.19 -1.55
N ILE A 321 19.02 3.99 -1.39
CA ILE A 321 19.36 2.82 -2.22
C ILE A 321 19.12 3.09 -3.71
N LYS A 322 17.98 3.69 -4.05
CA LYS A 322 17.66 4.08 -5.44
C LYS A 322 18.68 5.08 -5.99
N SER A 323 19.13 6.04 -5.19
CA SER A 323 20.19 6.99 -5.56
C SER A 323 21.53 6.28 -5.81
N LEU A 324 21.90 5.30 -4.97
CA LEU A 324 23.13 4.51 -5.13
C LEU A 324 23.14 3.75 -6.47
N ILE A 325 22.05 3.07 -6.79
CA ILE A 325 21.91 2.28 -8.02
C ILE A 325 21.85 3.19 -9.24
N ARG A 326 21.01 4.23 -9.22
CA ARG A 326 20.82 5.13 -10.37
C ARG A 326 22.09 5.89 -10.75
N LYS A 327 22.93 6.22 -9.77
CA LYS A 327 24.21 6.91 -9.98
C LYS A 327 25.38 5.95 -10.21
N GLU A 328 25.12 4.64 -10.32
CA GLU A 328 26.14 3.59 -10.46
C GLU A 328 27.22 3.66 -9.37
N LEU A 329 26.86 4.14 -8.16
CA LEU A 329 27.78 4.23 -7.03
C LEU A 329 28.02 2.84 -6.42
N LEU A 330 26.98 2.02 -6.41
CA LEU A 330 27.01 0.61 -6.01
C LEU A 330 26.08 -0.18 -6.95
N GLY A 331 26.57 -1.31 -7.45
CA GLY A 331 25.80 -2.20 -8.31
C GLY A 331 24.68 -2.92 -7.57
N THR A 332 23.62 -3.27 -8.29
CA THR A 332 22.46 -3.98 -7.73
C THR A 332 22.84 -5.35 -7.16
N GLU A 333 23.85 -6.00 -7.73
CA GLU A 333 24.42 -7.26 -7.26
C GLU A 333 25.06 -7.16 -5.87
N VAL A 334 25.68 -6.01 -5.57
CA VAL A 334 26.29 -5.75 -4.25
C VAL A 334 25.20 -5.55 -3.18
N LEU A 335 24.09 -4.92 -3.56
CA LEU A 335 22.95 -4.60 -2.68
C LEU A 335 21.86 -5.68 -2.69
N TYR A 336 22.10 -6.83 -3.33
CA TYR A 336 21.07 -7.83 -3.59
C TYR A 336 20.36 -8.30 -2.32
N PHE A 337 21.11 -8.63 -1.27
CA PHE A 337 20.54 -9.14 -0.03
C PHE A 337 19.75 -8.07 0.73
N GLU A 338 20.26 -6.84 0.79
CA GLU A 338 19.59 -5.70 1.42
C GLU A 338 18.26 -5.38 0.72
N ILE A 339 18.26 -5.40 -0.62
CA ILE A 339 17.05 -5.19 -1.43
C ILE A 339 16.03 -6.28 -1.14
N GLN A 340 16.43 -7.56 -1.17
CA GLN A 340 15.52 -8.67 -0.87
C GLN A 340 14.94 -8.58 0.54
N GLU A 341 15.77 -8.28 1.53
CA GLU A 341 15.31 -8.12 2.91
C GLU A 341 14.25 -7.02 3.03
N ILE A 342 14.51 -5.84 2.46
CA ILE A 342 13.56 -4.72 2.47
C ILE A 342 12.26 -5.12 1.79
N CYS A 343 12.34 -5.70 0.60
CA CYS A 343 11.19 -6.10 -0.22
C CYS A 343 10.30 -7.14 0.46
N VAL A 344 10.88 -8.07 1.22
CA VAL A 344 10.13 -9.09 1.96
C VAL A 344 9.55 -8.50 3.25
N ARG A 345 10.39 -7.83 4.04
CA ARG A 345 10.04 -7.44 5.41
C ARG A 345 9.08 -6.26 5.47
N TYR A 346 9.14 -5.39 4.47
CA TYR A 346 8.34 -4.17 4.39
C TYR A 346 7.36 -4.16 3.21
N VAL A 347 6.99 -5.35 2.69
CA VAL A 347 6.10 -5.51 1.53
C VAL A 347 4.73 -4.80 1.68
N TRP A 348 4.29 -4.57 2.91
CA TRP A 348 3.04 -3.86 3.21
C TRP A 348 3.11 -2.36 2.86
N ILE A 349 4.31 -1.77 2.83
CA ILE A 349 4.55 -0.39 2.39
C ILE A 349 4.45 -0.31 0.87
N LYS A 350 3.59 0.58 0.35
CA LYS A 350 3.39 0.74 -1.10
C LYS A 350 4.70 1.03 -1.84
N GLU A 351 5.50 1.96 -1.31
CA GLU A 351 6.75 2.38 -1.94
C GLU A 351 7.77 1.23 -2.04
N VAL A 352 7.70 0.23 -1.16
CA VAL A 352 8.54 -0.96 -1.23
C VAL A 352 8.14 -1.85 -2.40
N ARG A 353 6.83 -2.00 -2.65
CA ARG A 353 6.33 -2.76 -3.82
C ARG A 353 6.68 -2.06 -5.12
N ASP A 354 6.48 -0.75 -5.18
CA ASP A 354 6.85 0.07 -6.34
C ASP A 354 8.36 0.00 -6.60
N PHE A 355 9.18 0.04 -5.54
CA PHE A 355 10.63 -0.14 -5.63
C PHE A 355 11.01 -1.54 -6.13
N ARG A 356 10.33 -2.59 -5.63
CA ARG A 356 10.56 -3.97 -6.07
C ARG A 356 10.30 -4.13 -7.57
N SER A 357 9.17 -3.64 -8.06
CA SER A 357 8.86 -3.63 -9.50
C SER A 357 9.94 -2.89 -10.28
N TRP A 358 10.39 -1.73 -9.80
CA TRP A 358 11.47 -0.96 -10.43
C TRP A 358 12.81 -1.72 -10.50
N VAL A 359 13.15 -2.53 -9.50
CA VAL A 359 14.36 -3.38 -9.54
C VAL A 359 14.18 -4.59 -10.46
N GLU A 360 13.01 -5.25 -10.41
CA GLU A 360 12.73 -6.48 -11.18
C GLU A 360 12.50 -6.24 -12.67
N GLU A 361 11.85 -5.14 -13.04
CA GLU A 361 11.69 -4.70 -14.44
C GLU A 361 13.05 -4.31 -15.07
N GLY A 362 14.09 -4.22 -14.24
CA GLY A 362 15.44 -3.89 -14.63
C GLY A 362 15.60 -2.41 -14.97
N ILE A 363 16.85 -1.93 -14.88
CA ILE A 363 17.31 -0.62 -15.37
C ILE A 363 17.33 -0.63 -16.92
N GLY A 364 16.31 -1.24 -17.53
CA GLY A 364 16.28 -1.64 -18.93
C GLY A 364 15.30 -0.80 -19.71
N GLU A 365 15.57 0.51 -19.87
CA GLU A 365 15.08 1.28 -21.02
C GLU A 365 15.74 2.66 -21.22
N GLU A 366 16.42 3.25 -20.23
CA GLU A 366 17.03 4.59 -20.40
C GLU A 366 18.46 4.62 -21.00
N HIS A 367 19.20 3.50 -21.07
CA HIS A 367 20.58 3.49 -21.60
C HIS A 367 20.78 2.93 -23.01
N VAL A 368 19.70 2.62 -23.75
CA VAL A 368 19.80 2.18 -25.16
C VAL A 368 19.44 3.28 -26.16
N ARG A 369 19.19 4.53 -25.71
CA ARG A 369 18.88 5.66 -26.61
C ARG A 369 19.99 6.69 -26.81
N GLU A 370 21.13 6.54 -26.15
CA GLU A 370 22.31 7.38 -26.38
C GLU A 370 23.57 6.51 -26.53
N SER A 371 23.69 5.86 -27.69
CA SER A 371 24.95 5.30 -28.20
C SER A 371 24.93 5.33 -29.72
#